data_AF-A0ABD3WMT3-F1
#
_entry.id   AF-A0ABD3WMT3-F1
#
_cell.length_a   1.000
_cell.length_b   1.000
_cell.length_c   1.000
_cell.angle_alpha   90.00
_cell.angle_beta   90.00
_cell.angle_gamma   90.00
#
_symmetry.space_group_name_H-M   'P 1'
#
loop_
_entity.id
_entity.type
_entity.pdbx_description
1 polymer ?
#
loop_
_entity_poly.entity_id
_entity_poly.type
_entity_poly.pdbx_seq_one_letter_code
_entity_poly.pdbx_strand_id
1 'polypeptide(L)'
;LTNFDDICDRYYKTSIIQSRDYLFTTLTAAHELGHSLGAYHDGEDEATACKAEDFFLMSSMDPVFDVNSEYSRNPWVFSNCSLDAFKQLARKNKTCLNNVGTPYDEEEWKTFMTLQPGQEYSYNEQ
;
A
#
# COMPACT_ATOMS: atom_id res chain seq x y z
N LEU A 1 -4.20 -2.71 10.38
CA LEU A 1 -3.25 -2.65 11.49
C LEU A 1 -2.00 -3.45 11.15
N THR A 2 -0.83 -2.87 11.32
CA THR A 2 0.46 -3.56 11.20
C THR A 2 1.49 -2.93 12.14
N ASN A 3 2.66 -3.54 12.31
CA ASN A 3 3.76 -2.84 12.98
C ASN A 3 4.56 -2.03 11.95
N PHE A 4 5.24 -1.01 12.45
CA PHE A 4 6.03 -0.13 11.62
C PHE A 4 7.42 -0.72 11.31
N ASP A 5 7.90 -0.59 10.06
CA ASP A 5 9.23 -1.07 9.60
C ASP A 5 9.49 -2.55 9.94
N ASP A 6 8.45 -3.38 9.84
CA ASP A 6 8.46 -4.77 10.30
C ASP A 6 8.58 -5.81 9.18
N ILE A 7 8.61 -5.41 7.91
CA ILE A 7 8.47 -6.33 6.76
C ILE A 7 9.47 -7.51 6.76
N CYS A 8 10.65 -7.32 7.36
CA CYS A 8 11.69 -8.33 7.49
C CYS A 8 11.98 -8.73 8.93
N ASP A 9 11.16 -8.28 9.88
CA ASP A 9 11.24 -8.72 11.24
C ASP A 9 10.96 -10.23 11.34
N ARG A 10 11.57 -10.89 12.33
CA ARG A 10 11.44 -12.33 12.50
C ARG A 10 10.04 -12.73 12.97
N TYR A 11 9.39 -11.92 13.80
CA TYR A 11 8.18 -12.24 14.52
C TYR A 11 7.00 -11.34 14.16
N TYR A 12 7.26 -10.12 13.70
CA TYR A 12 6.24 -9.07 13.62
C TYR A 12 5.75 -8.74 12.21
N LYS A 13 6.38 -9.27 11.14
CA LYS A 13 6.04 -9.08 9.72
C LYS A 13 4.62 -9.53 9.34
N THR A 14 3.60 -8.84 9.81
CA THR A 14 2.19 -9.21 9.61
C THR A 14 1.32 -7.97 9.64
N SER A 15 0.34 -7.94 8.76
CA SER A 15 -0.72 -6.92 8.75
C SER A 15 -2.08 -7.61 8.86
N ILE A 16 -3.00 -7.00 9.60
CA ILE A 16 -4.38 -7.43 9.75
C ILE A 16 -5.28 -6.38 9.10
N ILE A 17 -6.08 -6.80 8.13
CA ILE A 17 -6.97 -5.94 7.36
C ILE A 17 -8.42 -6.31 7.70
N GLN A 18 -9.22 -5.31 8.07
CA GLN A 18 -10.67 -5.48 8.15
C GLN A 18 -11.27 -5.37 6.75
N SER A 19 -11.86 -6.45 6.25
CA SER A 19 -12.60 -6.42 4.99
C SER A 19 -13.85 -5.55 5.12
N ARG A 20 -14.08 -4.66 4.15
CA ARG A 20 -15.31 -3.87 4.03
C ARG A 20 -15.92 -4.10 2.64
N ASP A 21 -15.31 -3.48 1.64
CA ASP A 21 -15.60 -3.67 0.21
C ASP A 21 -14.28 -4.00 -0.52
N TYR A 22 -14.32 -4.66 -1.68
CA TYR A 22 -13.12 -5.18 -2.36
C TYR A 22 -12.06 -4.10 -2.60
N LEU A 23 -12.51 -2.95 -3.10
CA LEU A 23 -11.67 -1.81 -3.43
C LEU A 23 -10.98 -1.21 -2.19
N PHE A 24 -11.77 -0.91 -1.15
CA PHE A 24 -11.27 -0.34 0.09
C PHE A 24 -10.38 -1.32 0.86
N THR A 25 -10.68 -2.61 0.79
CA THR A 25 -9.87 -3.67 1.40
C THR A 25 -8.48 -3.71 0.75
N THR A 26 -8.40 -3.56 -0.57
CA THR A 26 -7.13 -3.50 -1.31
C THR A 26 -6.31 -2.26 -0.94
N LEU A 27 -6.96 -1.09 -0.87
CA LEU A 27 -6.30 0.15 -0.45
C LEU A 27 -5.80 0.07 0.99
N THR A 28 -6.62 -0.46 1.90
CA THR A 28 -6.22 -0.69 3.29
C THR A 28 -5.03 -1.65 3.35
N ALA A 29 -5.08 -2.77 2.61
CA ALA A 29 -3.96 -3.71 2.58
C ALA A 29 -2.65 -3.06 2.08
N ALA A 30 -2.74 -2.22 1.05
CA ALA A 30 -1.60 -1.48 0.52
C ALA A 30 -1.07 -0.43 1.52
N HIS A 31 -1.96 0.27 2.22
CA HIS A 31 -1.62 1.22 3.28
C HIS A 31 -0.87 0.54 4.43
N GLU A 32 -1.39 -0.58 4.93
CA GLU A 32 -0.73 -1.34 6.00
C GLU A 32 0.61 -1.91 5.53
N LEU A 33 0.72 -2.38 4.28
CA LEU A 33 2.00 -2.78 3.71
C LEU A 33 2.99 -1.59 3.64
N GLY A 34 2.51 -0.38 3.41
CA GLY A 34 3.30 0.85 3.46
C GLY A 34 3.93 1.08 4.83
N HIS A 35 3.19 0.89 5.92
CA HIS A 35 3.73 0.93 7.28
C HIS A 35 4.79 -0.16 7.52
N SER A 36 4.56 -1.40 7.07
CA SER A 36 5.55 -2.47 7.16
C SER A 36 6.85 -2.13 6.42
N LEU A 37 6.76 -1.36 5.34
CA LEU A 37 7.88 -0.84 4.56
C LEU A 37 8.51 0.44 5.16
N GLY A 38 8.01 0.90 6.31
CA GLY A 38 8.55 2.03 7.08
C GLY A 38 8.00 3.40 6.69
N ALA A 39 6.86 3.49 5.99
CA ALA A 39 6.21 4.77 5.72
C ALA A 39 5.29 5.17 6.88
N TYR A 40 5.44 6.39 7.37
CA TYR A 40 4.50 7.03 8.30
C TYR A 40 3.27 7.53 7.54
N HIS A 41 2.24 7.94 8.28
CA HIS A 41 1.17 8.69 7.66
C HIS A 41 1.71 10.01 7.07
N ASP A 42 1.17 10.43 5.93
CA ASP A 42 1.47 11.75 5.40
C ASP A 42 1.03 12.83 6.40
N GLY A 43 1.94 13.76 6.73
CA GLY A 43 1.70 14.84 7.68
C GLY A 43 2.16 14.53 9.11
N GLU A 44 2.64 13.32 9.38
CA GLU A 44 3.06 12.86 10.70
C GLU A 44 4.55 12.49 10.73
N ASP A 45 5.18 12.55 11.91
CA ASP A 45 6.57 12.14 12.17
C ASP A 45 7.59 12.57 11.08
N GLU A 46 8.30 11.64 10.46
CA GLU A 46 9.27 11.91 9.39
C GLU A 46 8.63 12.28 8.04
N ALA A 47 7.30 12.19 7.90
CA ALA A 47 6.53 12.48 6.69
C ALA A 47 5.79 13.84 6.73
N THR A 48 6.17 14.75 7.64
CA THR A 48 5.60 16.11 7.78
C THR A 48 5.71 17.00 6.53
N ALA A 49 6.56 16.65 5.56
CA ALA A 49 6.68 17.38 4.29
C ALA A 49 5.54 17.11 3.31
N CYS A 50 4.83 15.99 3.46
CA CYS A 50 3.66 15.62 2.68
C CYS A 50 2.41 15.90 3.51
N LYS A 51 1.36 16.47 2.93
CA LYS A 51 0.15 16.82 3.69
C LYS A 51 -0.82 15.65 3.70
N ALA A 52 -1.48 15.43 4.83
CA ALA A 52 -2.58 14.46 4.92
C ALA A 52 -3.72 14.84 3.95
N GLU A 53 -3.95 16.14 3.76
CA GLU A 53 -4.99 16.69 2.88
C GLU A 53 -4.69 16.50 1.38
N ASP A 54 -3.54 15.96 1.01
CA ASP A 54 -3.27 15.58 -0.37
C ASP A 54 -3.85 14.17 -0.69
N PHE A 55 -4.38 13.46 0.31
CA PHE A 55 -5.10 12.17 0.18
C PHE A 55 -4.33 11.08 -0.59
N PHE A 56 -3.00 11.09 -0.48
CA PHE A 56 -2.16 9.98 -0.95
C PHE A 56 -2.44 8.71 -0.14
N LEU A 57 -1.99 7.56 -0.64
CA LEU A 57 -2.31 6.25 -0.05
C LEU A 57 -1.96 6.13 1.44
N MET A 58 -0.94 6.85 1.93
CA MET A 58 -0.56 6.87 3.36
C MET A 58 -1.17 8.05 4.14
N SER A 59 -2.13 8.77 3.60
CA SER A 59 -2.85 9.80 4.36
C SER A 59 -3.56 9.18 5.56
N SER A 60 -3.56 9.89 6.69
CA SER A 60 -4.39 9.55 7.86
C SER A 60 -5.85 9.99 7.70
N MET A 61 -6.21 10.61 6.57
CA MET A 61 -7.57 10.99 6.21
C MET A 61 -8.23 9.96 5.29
N ASP A 62 -9.56 9.95 5.28
CA ASP A 62 -10.32 9.12 4.35
C ASP A 62 -10.01 9.50 2.88
N PRO A 63 -9.86 8.52 1.98
CA PRO A 63 -9.53 8.78 0.58
C PRO A 63 -10.65 9.50 -0.17
N VAL A 64 -10.26 10.36 -1.12
CA VAL A 64 -11.20 11.12 -1.97
C VAL A 64 -11.27 10.52 -3.36
N PHE A 65 -12.45 10.01 -3.74
CA PHE A 65 -12.74 9.45 -5.08
C PHE A 65 -13.65 10.32 -5.95
N ASP A 66 -13.90 11.58 -5.57
CA ASP A 66 -14.66 12.51 -6.40
C ASP A 66 -13.89 12.82 -7.68
N VAL A 67 -14.46 12.48 -8.84
CA VAL A 67 -13.86 12.70 -10.18
C VAL A 67 -13.57 14.18 -10.48
N ASN A 68 -14.20 15.11 -9.76
CA ASN A 68 -13.96 16.55 -9.90
C ASN A 68 -12.86 17.06 -8.95
N SER A 69 -12.41 16.23 -8.01
CA SER A 69 -11.28 16.55 -7.13
C SER A 69 -9.96 16.40 -7.87
N GLU A 70 -9.05 17.35 -7.65
CA GLU A 70 -7.66 17.24 -8.12
C GLU A 70 -6.91 16.06 -7.47
N TYR A 71 -7.38 15.60 -6.30
CA TYR A 71 -6.81 14.48 -5.55
C TYR A 71 -7.43 13.12 -5.89
N SER A 72 -8.35 13.04 -6.85
CA SER A 72 -9.11 11.83 -7.21
C SER A 72 -8.26 10.59 -7.52
N ARG A 73 -6.99 10.79 -7.89
CA ARG A 73 -6.03 9.74 -8.21
C ARG A 73 -5.06 9.42 -7.08
N ASN A 74 -4.95 10.29 -6.08
CA ASN A 74 -3.95 10.18 -5.02
C ASN A 74 -4.14 8.96 -4.11
N PRO A 75 -5.39 8.48 -3.83
CA PRO A 75 -5.56 7.25 -3.06
C PRO A 75 -4.88 6.02 -3.67
N TRP A 76 -4.54 6.05 -4.97
CA TRP A 76 -3.91 4.92 -5.68
C TRP A 76 -2.39 4.99 -5.71
N VAL A 77 -1.79 6.06 -5.17
CA VAL A 77 -0.35 6.32 -5.28
C VAL A 77 0.24 6.74 -3.94
N PHE A 78 1.48 6.32 -3.71
CA PHE A 78 2.26 6.75 -2.55
C PHE A 78 2.79 8.17 -2.75
N SER A 79 2.84 8.95 -1.66
CA SER A 79 3.47 10.27 -1.67
C SER A 79 5.00 10.14 -1.81
N ASN A 80 5.67 11.26 -2.09
CA ASN A 80 7.13 11.27 -2.11
C ASN A 80 7.75 10.93 -0.73
N CYS A 81 7.05 11.23 0.37
CA CYS A 81 7.52 10.91 1.71
C CYS A 81 7.52 9.39 1.94
N SER A 82 6.46 8.68 1.55
CA SER A 82 6.42 7.22 1.61
C SER A 82 7.49 6.60 0.70
N LEU A 83 7.66 7.12 -0.51
CA LEU A 83 8.70 6.64 -1.44
C LEU A 83 10.10 6.80 -0.86
N ASP A 84 10.37 7.89 -0.15
CA ASP A 84 11.67 8.12 0.47
C ASP A 84 11.92 7.18 1.66
N ALA A 85 10.88 6.85 2.44
CA ALA A 85 10.96 5.79 3.45
C ALA A 85 11.28 4.42 2.82
N PHE A 86 10.59 4.05 1.74
CA PHE A 86 10.83 2.79 1.04
C PHE A 86 12.26 2.71 0.49
N LYS A 87 12.77 3.81 -0.08
CA LYS A 87 14.17 3.88 -0.54
C LYS A 87 15.16 3.77 0.62
N GLN A 88 14.85 4.32 1.78
CA GLN A 88 15.70 4.17 2.98
C GLN A 88 15.76 2.70 3.42
N LEU A 89 14.61 2.01 3.49
CA LEU A 89 14.55 0.58 3.76
C LEU A 89 15.35 -0.22 2.73
N ALA A 90 15.16 0.04 1.43
CA ALA A 90 15.85 -0.67 0.35
C ALA A 90 17.38 -0.49 0.40
N ARG A 91 17.88 0.63 0.94
CA ARG A 91 19.31 0.88 1.13
C ARG A 91 19.90 0.14 2.34
N LYS A 92 19.08 -0.41 3.24
CA LYS A 92 19.58 -1.21 4.36
C LYS A 92 20.19 -2.51 3.81
N ASN A 93 21.47 -2.75 4.08
CA ASN A 93 22.28 -3.86 3.53
C ASN A 93 21.80 -5.30 3.87
N LYS A 94 20.66 -5.46 4.57
CA LYS A 94 20.12 -6.74 5.07
C LYS A 94 18.59 -6.76 5.03
N THR A 95 17.98 -6.51 3.88
CA THR A 95 16.55 -6.80 3.70
C THR A 95 16.35 -8.26 3.30
N CYS A 96 15.28 -8.87 3.80
CA CYS A 96 14.77 -10.18 3.38
C CYS A 96 14.08 -10.15 2.01
N LEU A 97 14.05 -8.99 1.33
CA LEU A 97 13.37 -8.76 0.05
C LEU A 97 14.31 -8.81 -1.16
N ASN A 98 15.60 -9.11 -0.94
CA ASN A 98 16.62 -9.07 -2.00
C ASN A 98 16.65 -10.34 -2.87
N ASN A 99 16.02 -11.42 -2.45
CA ASN A 99 15.88 -12.62 -3.27
C ASN A 99 14.61 -12.53 -4.12
N VAL A 100 14.70 -13.07 -5.33
CA VAL A 100 13.53 -13.22 -6.20
C VAL A 100 12.59 -14.26 -5.58
N GLY A 101 11.34 -13.88 -5.36
CA GLY A 101 10.28 -14.80 -4.98
C GLY A 101 9.90 -15.69 -6.16
N THR A 102 9.68 -16.98 -5.90
CA THR A 102 9.08 -17.89 -6.87
C THR A 102 7.58 -17.98 -6.57
N PRO A 103 6.68 -17.69 -7.53
CA PRO A 103 5.26 -17.91 -7.31
C PRO A 103 5.02 -19.39 -7.04
N TYR A 104 4.04 -19.68 -6.18
CA TYR A 104 3.65 -21.06 -5.89
C TYR A 104 2.98 -21.70 -7.11
N ASP A 105 2.12 -20.94 -7.79
CA ASP A 105 1.46 -21.28 -9.04
C ASP A 105 1.75 -20.20 -10.08
N GLU A 106 2.46 -20.56 -11.15
CA GLU A 106 2.81 -19.64 -12.23
C GLU A 106 1.63 -19.23 -13.10
N GLU A 107 0.63 -20.10 -13.29
CA GLU A 107 -0.53 -19.82 -14.13
C GLU A 107 -1.50 -18.90 -13.39
N GLU A 108 -1.74 -19.16 -12.10
CA GLU A 108 -2.49 -18.27 -11.23
C GLU A 108 -1.84 -16.88 -11.19
N TRP A 109 -0.53 -16.81 -10.95
CA TRP A 109 0.21 -15.55 -10.94
C TRP A 109 0.10 -14.78 -12.27
N LYS A 110 0.25 -15.45 -13.41
CA LYS A 110 0.12 -14.81 -14.74
C LYS A 110 -1.29 -14.28 -14.96
N THR A 111 -2.31 -15.00 -14.51
CA THR A 111 -3.71 -14.58 -14.61
C THR A 111 -3.96 -13.35 -13.73
N PHE A 112 -3.56 -13.40 -12.46
CA PHE A 112 -3.70 -12.29 -11.51
C PHE A 112 -2.99 -11.01 -11.97
N MET A 113 -1.82 -11.14 -12.60
CA MET A 113 -1.06 -9.99 -13.09
C MET A 113 -1.62 -9.36 -14.38
N THR A 114 -2.56 -10.02 -15.06
CA THR A 114 -3.12 -9.54 -16.34
C THR A 114 -4.58 -9.13 -16.23
N LEU A 115 -5.36 -9.75 -15.35
CA LEU A 115 -6.77 -9.46 -15.14
C LEU A 115 -6.92 -8.26 -14.19
N GLN A 116 -7.57 -7.19 -14.68
CA GLN A 116 -7.91 -6.05 -13.83
C GLN A 116 -9.16 -6.35 -13.00
N PRO A 117 -9.30 -5.82 -11.76
CA PRO A 117 -10.46 -6.09 -10.92
C PRO A 117 -11.81 -5.82 -11.61
N GLY A 118 -11.91 -4.74 -12.39
CA GLY A 118 -13.14 -4.42 -13.14
C GLY A 118 -13.43 -5.33 -14.34
N GLN A 119 -12.52 -6.23 -14.72
CA GLN A 119 -12.76 -7.28 -15.71
C GLN A 119 -13.23 -8.59 -15.05
N GLU A 120 -12.91 -8.77 -13.77
CA GLU A 120 -13.28 -9.95 -12.98
C GLU A 120 -14.62 -9.77 -12.27
N TYR A 121 -14.82 -8.60 -11.63
CA TYR A 121 -16.01 -8.27 -10.86
C TYR A 121 -16.86 -7.26 -11.62
N SER A 122 -18.10 -7.64 -11.93
CA SER A 122 -19.06 -6.70 -12.53
C SER A 122 -19.43 -5.58 -11.56
N TYR A 123 -20.12 -4.55 -12.06
CA TYR A 123 -20.59 -3.44 -11.23
C TYR A 123 -21.41 -3.89 -10.01
N ASN A 124 -22.16 -5.00 -10.10
CA ASN A 124 -22.99 -5.50 -9.00
C ASN A 124 -22.21 -6.39 -8.01
N GLU A 125 -20.95 -6.70 -8.31
CA GLU A 125 -20.09 -7.61 -7.54
C GLU A 125 -18.91 -6.89 -6.88
N GLN A 126 -18.79 -5.58 -7.08
CA GLN A 126 -17.78 -4.70 -6.45
C GLN A 126 -18.30 -4.12 -5.13
#